data_AF-A0A399GVQ7-F1
#
_entry.id   AF-A0A399GVQ7-F1
#
_cell.length_a   1.000
_cell.length_b   1.000
_cell.length_c   1.000
_cell.angle_alpha   90.00
_cell.angle_beta   90.00
_cell.angle_gamma   90.00
#
_symmetry.space_group_name_H-M   'P 1'
#
loop_
_entity.id
_entity.type
_entity.pdbx_description
1 polymer ?
#
loop_
_entity_poly.entity_id
_entity_poly.type
_entity_poly.pdbx_seq_one_letter_code
_entity_poly.pdbx_strand_id
1 'polypeptide(L)'
;MTRVWEWNRPVTVREVLEDLQQERSIAYTTVMTVLDNLHQKGWVRREAEGRAYRYEAVSTRAAYAAALMNEAWSRSDNPAAALVAFFGMMSPEQRAALRDAGRIVSIDVDPADDNSAASDNSPPRDNSSDNASAPGNPEAPDSPAAPRSDSGR
;
A
#
# COMPACT_ATOMS: atom_id res chain seq x y z
N MET A 1 15.07 -7.59 -21.81
CA MET A 1 13.72 -7.31 -21.27
C MET A 1 12.77 -6.73 -22.31
N THR A 2 13.11 -5.67 -23.06
CA THR A 2 12.21 -5.01 -24.03
C THR A 2 11.40 -5.99 -24.91
N ARG A 3 12.07 -6.88 -25.66
CA ARG A 3 11.38 -7.89 -26.50
C ARG A 3 10.47 -8.83 -25.72
N VAL A 4 10.91 -9.28 -24.55
CA VAL A 4 10.14 -10.19 -23.69
C VAL A 4 8.86 -9.51 -23.19
N TRP A 5 8.92 -8.20 -22.92
CA TRP A 5 7.72 -7.41 -22.58
C TRP A 5 6.83 -7.11 -23.78
N GLU A 6 7.41 -6.76 -24.93
CA GLU A 6 6.66 -6.43 -26.15
C GLU A 6 5.88 -7.63 -26.69
N TRP A 7 6.48 -8.82 -26.67
CA TRP A 7 5.84 -10.02 -27.18
C TRP A 7 4.80 -10.60 -26.22
N ASN A 8 4.88 -10.26 -24.93
CA ASN A 8 3.93 -10.67 -23.89
C ASN A 8 3.53 -12.17 -23.96
N ARG A 9 4.52 -13.03 -24.24
CA ARG A 9 4.38 -14.49 -24.36
C ARG A 9 5.69 -15.19 -24.00
N PRO A 10 5.66 -16.48 -23.66
CA PRO A 10 6.88 -17.28 -23.49
C PRO A 10 7.74 -17.34 -24.76
N VAL A 11 9.04 -17.05 -24.62
CA VAL A 11 9.98 -16.92 -25.74
C VAL A 11 11.24 -17.73 -25.52
N THR A 12 11.80 -18.27 -26.60
CA THR A 12 13.05 -19.02 -26.58
C THR A 12 14.25 -18.10 -26.80
N VAL A 13 15.44 -18.57 -26.41
CA VAL A 13 16.72 -17.90 -26.71
C VAL A 13 16.85 -17.64 -28.22
N ARG A 14 16.39 -18.58 -29.05
CA ARG A 14 16.50 -18.50 -30.50
C ARG A 14 15.62 -17.40 -31.08
N GLU A 15 14.36 -17.30 -30.65
CA GLU A 15 13.46 -16.22 -31.07
C GLU A 15 14.05 -14.84 -30.72
N VAL A 16 14.53 -14.68 -29.48
CA VAL A 16 15.15 -13.41 -29.04
C VAL A 16 16.44 -13.11 -29.83
N LEU A 17 17.23 -14.13 -30.15
CA LEU A 17 18.43 -13.98 -30.97
C LEU A 17 18.10 -13.50 -32.39
N GLU A 18 17.15 -14.16 -33.05
CA GLU A 18 16.75 -13.87 -34.43
C GLU A 18 16.21 -12.44 -34.57
N ASP A 19 15.48 -11.94 -33.57
CA ASP A 19 15.05 -10.54 -33.52
C ASP A 19 16.21 -9.57 -33.32
N LEU A 20 17.07 -9.81 -32.32
CA LEU A 20 18.21 -8.93 -32.03
C LEU A 20 19.22 -8.87 -33.17
N GLN A 21 19.35 -9.95 -33.94
CA GLN A 21 20.25 -10.01 -35.10
C GLN A 21 19.85 -9.08 -36.24
N GLN A 22 18.60 -8.61 -36.28
CA GLN A 22 18.15 -7.62 -37.27
C GLN A 22 18.80 -6.25 -37.03
N GLU A 23 19.19 -5.95 -35.79
CA GLU A 23 19.76 -4.66 -35.41
C GLU A 23 21.28 -4.73 -35.17
N ARG A 24 21.80 -5.88 -34.75
CA ARG A 24 23.20 -6.01 -34.35
C ARG A 24 23.72 -7.45 -34.43
N SER A 25 25.02 -7.60 -34.68
CA SER A 25 25.68 -8.90 -34.51
C SER A 25 25.78 -9.29 -33.04
N ILE A 26 25.21 -10.43 -32.67
CA ILE A 26 25.24 -10.98 -31.32
C ILE A 26 25.27 -12.50 -31.36
N ALA A 27 26.04 -13.10 -30.45
CA ALA A 27 26.17 -14.55 -30.33
C ALA A 27 25.00 -15.17 -29.54
N TYR A 28 24.65 -16.41 -29.87
CA TYR A 28 23.60 -17.18 -29.17
C TYR A 28 23.87 -17.29 -27.68
N THR A 29 25.10 -17.61 -27.28
CA THR A 29 25.49 -17.78 -25.88
C THR A 29 25.34 -16.49 -25.09
N THR A 30 25.54 -15.32 -25.71
CA THR A 30 25.30 -14.03 -25.05
C THR A 30 23.82 -13.87 -24.71
N VAL A 31 22.91 -14.17 -25.64
CA VAL A 31 21.46 -14.10 -25.39
C VAL A 31 21.06 -15.13 -24.33
N MET A 32 21.59 -16.35 -24.42
CA MET A 32 21.36 -17.41 -23.44
C MET A 32 21.78 -16.97 -22.03
N THR A 33 23.01 -16.47 -21.85
CA THR A 33 23.52 -16.01 -20.56
C THR A 33 22.73 -14.82 -20.03
N VAL A 34 22.32 -13.88 -20.89
CA VAL A 34 21.50 -12.75 -20.45
C VAL A 34 20.13 -13.21 -19.97
N LEU A 35 19.46 -14.12 -20.68
CA LEU A 35 18.17 -14.67 -20.25
C LEU A 35 18.29 -15.48 -18.96
N ASP A 36 19.38 -16.25 -18.79
CA ASP A 36 19.63 -16.98 -17.56
C ASP A 36 19.91 -16.04 -16.38
N ASN A 37 20.69 -14.97 -16.58
CA ASN A 37 20.91 -13.94 -15.57
C ASN A 37 19.59 -13.23 -15.17
N LEU A 38 18.71 -12.98 -16.13
CA LEU A 38 17.40 -12.40 -15.84
C LEU A 38 16.52 -13.38 -15.05
N HIS A 39 16.63 -14.68 -15.33
CA HIS A 39 15.93 -15.72 -14.59
C HIS A 39 16.45 -15.82 -13.16
N GLN A 40 17.76 -15.83 -12.95
CA GLN A 40 18.39 -15.84 -11.63
C GLN A 40 17.98 -14.62 -10.78
N LYS A 41 17.77 -13.47 -11.41
CA LYS A 41 17.23 -12.26 -10.76
C LYS A 41 15.72 -12.29 -10.52
N GLY A 42 15.02 -13.34 -10.96
CA GLY A 42 13.57 -13.49 -10.84
C GLY A 42 12.76 -12.62 -11.82
N TRP A 43 13.38 -12.02 -12.83
CA TRP A 43 12.69 -11.10 -13.75
C TRP A 43 11.95 -11.83 -14.86
N VAL A 44 12.41 -13.05 -15.17
CA VAL A 44 11.73 -13.97 -16.06
C VAL A 44 11.59 -15.33 -15.37
N ARG A 45 10.45 -15.98 -15.58
CA ARG A 45 10.29 -17.40 -15.27
C ARG A 45 10.78 -18.22 -16.45
N ARG A 46 11.33 -19.39 -16.19
CA ARG A 46 11.81 -20.32 -17.21
C ARG A 46 11.10 -21.65 -17.06
N GLU A 47 10.64 -22.18 -18.19
CA GLU A 47 10.04 -23.51 -18.27
C GLU A 47 10.79 -24.36 -19.30
N ALA A 48 10.97 -25.64 -19.00
CA ALA A 48 11.60 -26.58 -19.92
C ALA A 48 10.61 -26.93 -21.04
N GLU A 49 11.08 -26.86 -22.28
CA GLU A 49 10.34 -27.29 -23.46
C GLU A 49 11.25 -28.18 -24.31
N GLY A 50 11.11 -29.50 -24.13
CA GLY A 50 11.98 -30.48 -24.79
C GLY A 50 13.45 -30.29 -24.40
N ARG A 51 14.28 -29.84 -25.35
CA ARG A 51 15.73 -29.59 -25.15
C ARG A 51 16.06 -28.11 -24.97
N ALA A 52 15.06 -27.23 -24.93
CA ALA A 52 15.22 -25.80 -24.80
C ALA A 52 14.47 -25.27 -23.57
N TYR A 53 14.68 -23.99 -23.27
CA TYR A 53 13.92 -23.26 -22.26
C TYR A 53 13.10 -22.15 -22.92
N ARG A 54 11.87 -21.99 -22.47
CA ARG A 54 11.06 -20.79 -22.70
C ARG A 54 11.18 -19.87 -21.50
N TYR A 55 11.29 -18.58 -21.77
CA TYR A 55 11.38 -17.51 -20.80
C TYR A 55 10.15 -16.61 -20.93
N GLU A 56 9.55 -16.24 -19.82
CA GLU A 56 8.42 -15.32 -19.80
C GLU A 56 8.62 -14.26 -18.72
N ALA A 57 8.25 -13.01 -19.00
CA ALA A 57 8.35 -11.93 -18.03
C ALA A 57 7.46 -12.20 -16.81
N VAL A 58 8.00 -12.01 -15.61
CA VAL A 58 7.24 -12.15 -14.35
C VAL A 58 6.43 -10.88 -14.05
N SER A 59 6.82 -9.74 -14.64
CA SER A 59 6.22 -8.43 -14.39
C SER A 59 6.16 -7.62 -15.68
N THR A 60 5.14 -6.76 -15.80
CA THR A 60 5.07 -5.74 -16.86
C THR A 60 6.20 -4.73 -16.72
N ARG A 61 6.49 -3.99 -17.80
CA ARG A 61 7.47 -2.89 -17.79
C ARG A 61 7.10 -1.80 -16.76
N ALA A 62 5.81 -1.49 -16.65
CA ALA A 62 5.30 -0.48 -15.70
C ALA A 62 5.49 -0.94 -14.25
N ALA A 63 5.11 -2.19 -13.93
CA ALA A 63 5.31 -2.74 -12.59
C ALA A 63 6.80 -2.85 -12.22
N TYR A 64 7.67 -3.17 -13.19
CA TYR A 64 9.12 -3.16 -12.99
C TYR A 64 9.65 -1.74 -12.67
N ALA A 65 9.21 -0.72 -13.41
CA ALA A 65 9.61 0.66 -13.14
C ALA A 65 9.13 1.11 -11.75
N ALA A 66 7.89 0.76 -11.37
CA ALA A 66 7.37 1.05 -10.05
C ALA A 66 8.18 0.37 -8.93
N ALA A 67 8.57 -0.90 -9.12
CA ALA A 67 9.42 -1.61 -8.17
C ALA A 67 10.79 -0.94 -7.99
N LEU A 68 11.43 -0.48 -9.07
CA LEU A 68 12.70 0.27 -8.99
C LEU A 68 12.55 1.60 -8.24
N MET A 69 11.46 2.33 -8.46
CA MET A 69 11.18 3.57 -7.73
C MET A 69 11.00 3.29 -6.23
N ASN A 70 10.24 2.24 -5.89
CA ASN A 70 10.03 1.83 -4.51
C ASN A 70 11.34 1.37 -3.83
N GLU A 71 12.15 0.56 -4.52
CA GLU A 71 13.46 0.13 -4.02
C GLU A 71 14.39 1.31 -3.73
N ALA A 72 14.48 2.27 -4.67
CA ALA A 72 15.27 3.48 -4.47
C ALA A 72 14.80 4.27 -3.24
N TRP A 73 13.50 4.34 -3.02
CA TRP A 73 12.92 5.01 -1.86
C TRP A 73 13.22 4.25 -0.55
N SER A 74 13.06 2.92 -0.55
CA SER A 74 13.31 2.08 0.63
C SER A 74 14.76 2.14 1.13
N ARG A 75 15.70 2.53 0.27
CA ARG A 75 17.12 2.73 0.60
C ARG A 75 17.44 4.12 1.15
N SER A 76 16.47 5.02 1.24
CA SER A 76 16.67 6.37 1.79
C SER A 76 16.50 6.39 3.30
N ASP A 77 17.45 7.01 3.99
CA ASP A 77 17.37 7.26 5.43
C ASP A 77 16.32 8.34 5.80
N ASN A 78 15.86 9.11 4.80
CA ASN A 78 14.78 10.09 4.95
C ASN A 78 13.81 10.05 3.76
N PRO A 79 12.81 9.16 3.82
CA PRO A 79 11.75 9.01 2.82
C PRO A 79 11.08 10.33 2.39
N ALA A 80 10.80 11.23 3.33
CA ALA A 80 10.10 12.49 3.04
C ALA A 80 10.99 13.46 2.25
N ALA A 81 12.28 13.57 2.61
CA ALA A 81 13.22 14.41 1.88
C ALA A 81 13.48 13.89 0.45
N ALA A 82 13.56 12.56 0.28
CA ALA A 82 13.72 11.93 -1.02
C ALA A 82 12.56 12.26 -1.97
N LEU A 83 11.33 12.28 -1.46
CA LEU A 83 10.15 12.71 -2.20
C LEU A 83 10.25 14.17 -2.66
N VAL A 84 10.59 15.08 -1.76
CA VAL A 84 10.72 16.51 -2.11
C VAL A 84 11.76 16.71 -3.21
N ALA A 85 12.92 16.05 -3.09
CA ALA A 85 13.96 16.08 -4.12
C ALA A 85 13.47 15.48 -5.45
N PHE A 86 12.76 14.35 -5.40
CA PHE A 86 12.19 13.70 -6.57
C PHE A 86 11.20 14.60 -7.33
N PHE A 87 10.25 15.23 -6.63
CA PHE A 87 9.33 16.20 -7.21
C PHE A 87 10.07 17.41 -7.82
N GLY A 88 11.17 17.84 -7.20
CA GLY A 88 12.05 18.88 -7.73
C GLY A 88 12.69 18.52 -9.07
N MET A 89 13.08 17.24 -9.25
CA MET A 89 13.72 16.74 -10.48
C MET A 89 12.75 16.44 -11.63
N MET A 90 11.44 16.35 -11.36
CA MET A 90 10.46 16.03 -12.41
C MET A 90 10.27 17.15 -13.43
N SER A 91 10.01 16.76 -14.69
CA SER A 91 9.50 17.67 -15.70
C SER A 91 8.03 18.07 -15.42
N PRO A 92 7.53 19.19 -16.00
CA PRO A 92 6.12 19.57 -15.89
C PRO A 92 5.16 18.45 -16.33
N GLU A 93 5.50 17.72 -17.40
CA GLU A 93 4.71 16.61 -17.94
C GLU A 93 4.68 15.42 -16.96
N GLN A 94 5.81 15.09 -16.34
CA GLN A 94 5.88 14.03 -15.34
C GLN A 94 5.05 14.37 -14.10
N ARG A 95 5.06 15.64 -13.65
CA ARG A 95 4.22 16.11 -12.53
C ARG A 95 2.73 16.07 -12.89
N ALA A 96 2.37 16.41 -14.12
CA ALA A 96 0.99 16.30 -14.59
C ALA A 96 0.52 14.85 -14.61
N ALA A 97 1.32 13.95 -15.19
CA ALA A 97 1.03 12.52 -15.21
C ALA A 97 0.88 11.93 -13.80
N LEU A 98 1.73 12.34 -12.84
CA LEU A 98 1.61 11.90 -11.45
C LEU A 98 0.32 12.41 -10.79
N ARG A 99 -0.07 13.66 -11.04
CA ARG A 99 -1.33 14.22 -10.53
C ARG A 99 -2.54 13.47 -11.07
N ASP A 100 -2.52 13.14 -12.36
CA ASP A 100 -3.60 12.39 -12.99
C ASP A 100 -3.65 10.94 -12.49
N ALA A 101 -2.49 10.29 -12.33
CA ALA A 101 -2.40 8.98 -11.69
C ALA A 101 -2.91 9.00 -10.24
N GLY A 102 -2.57 10.04 -9.48
CA GLY A 102 -3.08 10.26 -8.12
C GLY A 102 -4.61 10.34 -8.10
N ARG A 103 -5.22 11.07 -9.02
CA ARG A 103 -6.70 11.15 -9.14
C ARG A 103 -7.33 9.78 -9.41
N ILE A 104 -6.69 8.94 -10.21
CA ILE A 104 -7.18 7.57 -10.51
C ILE A 104 -7.12 6.69 -9.25
N VAL A 105 -6.06 6.80 -8.45
CA VAL A 105 -5.86 5.97 -7.25
C VAL A 105 -6.65 6.50 -6.04
N SER A 106 -6.88 7.81 -5.94
CA SER A 106 -7.67 8.43 -4.86
C SER A 106 -9.16 8.11 -4.93
N ILE A 107 -9.66 7.46 -5.98
CA ILE A 107 -11.05 7.01 -6.08
C ILE A 107 -11.35 5.83 -5.13
N ASP A 108 -10.32 5.11 -4.63
CA ASP A 108 -10.48 3.96 -3.73
C ASP A 108 -10.22 4.28 -2.24
N VAL A 109 -10.03 5.55 -1.87
CA VAL A 109 -9.85 5.97 -0.47
C VAL A 109 -10.99 6.89 -0.07
N ASP A 110 -12.09 6.32 0.42
CA ASP A 110 -13.11 7.06 1.18
C ASP A 110 -12.59 7.28 2.61
N PRO A 111 -12.29 8.53 3.05
CA PRO A 111 -12.36 8.88 4.45
C PRO A 111 -13.83 9.19 4.78
N ALA A 112 -14.69 8.17 4.73
CA ALA A 112 -15.97 8.27 5.41
C ALA A 112 -15.71 8.19 6.92
N ASP A 113 -16.22 9.20 7.63
CA ASP A 113 -16.33 9.34 9.09
C ASP A 113 -15.25 10.16 9.81
N ASP A 114 -15.20 11.46 9.52
CA ASP A 114 -15.05 12.46 10.60
C ASP A 114 -15.93 13.69 10.35
N ASN A 115 -17.25 13.47 10.31
CA ASN A 115 -18.23 14.53 10.46
C ASN A 115 -19.20 14.20 11.61
N SER A 116 -18.65 14.15 12.82
CA SER A 116 -19.42 14.17 14.08
C SER A 116 -19.06 15.43 14.89
N ALA A 117 -19.16 16.60 14.27
CA ALA A 117 -19.05 17.89 14.99
C ALA A 117 -19.97 18.95 14.37
N ALA A 118 -21.24 18.62 14.11
CA ALA A 118 -22.26 19.61 13.80
C ALA A 118 -23.66 19.10 14.15
N SER A 119 -24.01 19.08 15.45
CA SER A 119 -25.30 19.51 15.99
C SER A 119 -25.52 18.96 17.40
N ASP A 120 -25.20 19.74 18.42
CA ASP A 120 -26.09 19.87 19.58
C ASP A 120 -25.87 21.23 20.24
N ASN A 121 -26.52 22.26 19.70
CA ASN A 121 -26.64 23.55 20.38
C ASN A 121 -28.12 23.90 20.47
N SER A 122 -28.80 23.27 21.43
CA SER A 122 -30.13 23.69 21.88
C SER A 122 -29.97 24.78 22.95
N PRO A 123 -30.69 25.92 22.87
CA PRO A 123 -30.60 26.98 23.89
C PRO A 123 -31.29 26.55 25.20
N PRO A 124 -30.89 27.13 26.36
CA PRO A 124 -31.40 26.71 27.66
C PRO A 124 -32.87 27.10 27.84
N ARG A 125 -33.71 26.12 28.17
CA ARG A 125 -35.09 26.35 28.61
C ARG A 125 -35.08 26.70 30.10
N ASP A 126 -35.45 27.94 30.38
CA ASP A 126 -35.86 28.44 31.69
C ASP A 126 -37.14 27.71 32.13
N ASN A 127 -37.13 27.08 33.31
CA ASN A 127 -38.37 26.59 33.93
C ASN A 127 -38.33 26.85 35.44
N SER A 128 -38.69 28.08 35.78
CA SER A 128 -39.12 28.47 37.11
C SER A 128 -40.53 27.95 37.37
N SER A 129 -40.71 27.06 38.35
CA SER A 129 -41.98 26.89 39.08
C SER A 129 -41.76 26.18 40.41
N ASP A 130 -41.87 26.98 41.47
CA ASP A 130 -42.18 26.58 42.84
C ASP A 130 -43.44 25.70 42.91
N ASN A 131 -43.43 24.65 43.74
CA ASN A 131 -43.93 24.73 45.12
C ASN A 131 -44.34 23.35 45.70
N ALA A 132 -43.81 23.12 46.90
CA ALA A 132 -44.20 22.28 48.02
C ALA A 132 -45.26 21.18 47.89
N SER A 133 -44.87 20.00 48.39
CA SER A 133 -45.63 19.30 49.44
C SER A 133 -44.68 18.52 50.34
N ALA A 134 -44.58 18.94 51.60
CA ALA A 134 -44.07 18.15 52.74
C ALA A 134 -45.30 17.65 53.55
N PRO A 135 -45.18 16.92 54.69
CA PRO A 135 -43.98 16.45 55.38
C PRO A 135 -44.06 14.99 55.89
N GLY A 136 -42.93 14.45 56.37
CA GLY A 136 -42.88 13.22 57.17
C GLY A 136 -41.51 13.06 57.83
N ASN A 137 -41.51 13.15 59.16
CA ASN A 137 -40.39 13.44 60.08
C ASN A 137 -39.30 12.33 60.21
N PRO A 138 -38.20 12.58 60.95
CA PRO A 138 -36.90 11.92 60.89
C PRO A 138 -36.75 10.80 61.92
N GLU A 139 -35.72 9.95 61.81
CA GLU A 139 -34.88 9.55 62.96
C GLU A 139 -33.61 8.82 62.47
N ALA A 140 -32.45 9.23 62.99
CA ALA A 140 -31.22 8.44 63.03
C ALA A 140 -31.09 7.89 64.47
N PRO A 141 -30.02 7.18 64.89
CA PRO A 141 -29.10 6.25 64.21
C PRO A 141 -29.07 4.88 64.95
N ASP A 142 -28.53 3.80 64.37
CA ASP A 142 -27.81 2.83 65.20
C ASP A 142 -26.83 1.96 64.38
N SER A 143 -25.58 1.96 64.83
CA SER A 143 -24.56 0.97 64.50
C SER A 143 -23.75 0.82 65.77
N PRO A 144 -23.61 -0.41 66.28
CA PRO A 144 -22.26 -0.99 66.15
C PRO A 144 -22.20 -2.53 66.07
N ALA A 145 -20.99 -2.96 65.72
CA ALA A 145 -20.30 -4.20 66.10
C ALA A 145 -20.38 -5.43 65.16
N ALA A 146 -19.21 -5.75 64.60
CA ALA A 146 -18.78 -7.01 63.97
C ALA A 146 -18.61 -8.15 65.03
N PRO A 147 -17.90 -9.30 64.80
CA PRO A 147 -17.35 -9.94 63.59
C PRO A 147 -17.51 -11.51 63.55
N ARG A 148 -16.75 -12.17 62.63
CA ARG A 148 -16.38 -13.62 62.51
C ARG A 148 -17.28 -14.43 61.56
N SER A 149 -16.83 -15.35 60.70
CA SER A 149 -15.63 -16.23 60.59
C SER A 149 -15.67 -16.87 59.18
N ASP A 150 -14.58 -16.93 58.41
CA ASP A 150 -13.60 -18.05 58.25
C ASP A 150 -14.07 -19.26 57.41
N SER A 151 -13.16 -19.70 56.50
CA SER A 151 -13.05 -20.96 55.74
C SER A 151 -14.13 -21.26 54.69
N GLY A 152 -13.83 -21.69 53.47
CA GLY A 152 -12.77 -22.53 52.89
C GLY A 152 -13.48 -23.22 51.70
N ARG A 153 -12.87 -23.59 50.57
CA ARG A 153 -11.64 -24.33 50.34
C ARG A 153 -11.43 -24.40 48.82
#